data_AF-C4YVR8-F1
#
_entry.id   AF-C4YVR8-F1
#
_cell.length_a   1.000
_cell.length_b   1.000
_cell.length_c   1.000
_cell.angle_alpha   90.00
_cell.angle_beta   90.00
_cell.angle_gamma   90.00
#
_symmetry.space_group_name_H-M   'P 1'
#
loop_
_entity.id
_entity.type
_entity.pdbx_description
1 polymer ?
#
loop_
_entity_poly.entity_id
_entity_poly.type
_entity_poly.pdbx_seq_one_letter_code
_entity_poly.pdbx_strand_id
1 'polypeptide(L)'
;MKNKSKISNPTIEKLVSEILSQSDPSEIFGKEGIFQAFKKQIVNKISEKEMESHIGYEKHSQNEKDSYNRRNGHYDKTLIDPGGRKLSIEVPRRPGRRICTTYYS
;
A
#
# COMPACT_ATOMS: atom_id res chain seq x y z
N MET A 1 20.53 -18.86 -20.64
CA MET A 1 19.92 -18.50 -19.34
C MET A 1 19.91 -16.98 -19.26
N LYS A 2 18.74 -16.32 -19.23
CA LYS A 2 18.65 -14.85 -19.25
C LYS A 2 19.00 -14.32 -17.86
N ASN A 3 20.18 -13.72 -17.72
CA ASN A 3 20.60 -13.02 -16.51
C ASN A 3 19.60 -11.89 -16.22
N LYS A 4 18.87 -12.00 -15.11
CA LYS A 4 17.99 -10.92 -14.64
C LYS A 4 18.87 -9.73 -14.30
N SER A 5 18.75 -8.68 -15.10
CA SER A 5 19.45 -7.41 -14.96
C SER A 5 19.31 -6.88 -13.53
N LYS A 6 20.45 -6.49 -12.93
CA LYS A 6 20.50 -5.73 -11.67
C LYS A 6 19.58 -4.52 -11.81
N ILE A 7 18.51 -4.48 -11.00
CA ILE A 7 17.68 -3.29 -10.86
C ILE A 7 18.43 -2.38 -9.88
N SER A 8 19.50 -1.74 -10.34
CA SER A 8 20.16 -0.66 -9.58
C SER A 8 19.45 0.63 -9.94
N ASN A 9 18.38 0.93 -9.21
CA ASN A 9 17.80 2.26 -9.24
C ASN A 9 18.51 3.08 -8.14
N PRO A 10 19.23 4.17 -8.49
CA PRO A 10 20.02 4.94 -7.52
C PRO A 10 19.16 5.50 -6.38
N THR A 11 17.86 5.69 -6.59
CA THR A 11 16.93 6.12 -5.54
C THR A 11 16.69 5.02 -4.51
N ILE A 12 16.65 3.75 -4.93
CA ILE A 12 16.48 2.61 -4.02
C ILE A 12 17.71 2.45 -3.13
N GLU A 13 18.91 2.59 -3.71
CA GLU A 13 20.17 2.49 -2.95
C GLU A 13 20.26 3.56 -1.86
N LYS A 14 19.85 4.80 -2.16
CA LYS A 14 19.76 5.88 -1.17
C LYS A 14 18.80 5.54 -0.03
N LEU A 15 17.57 5.11 -0.36
CA LEU A 15 16.58 4.72 0.66
C LEU A 15 17.05 3.55 1.52
N VAL A 16 17.75 2.56 0.94
CA VAL A 16 18.33 1.45 1.70
C VAL A 16 19.40 1.95 2.66
N SER A 17 20.28 2.85 2.21
CA SER A 17 21.32 3.43 3.09
C SER A 17 20.73 4.25 4.24
N GLU A 18 19.62 4.94 4.00
CA GLU A 18 18.91 5.72 5.02
C GLU A 18 18.21 4.82 6.05
N ILE A 19 17.55 3.74 5.60
CA ILE A 19 16.93 2.78 6.51
C ILE A 19 17.97 2.09 7.40
N LEU A 20 19.12 1.72 6.82
CA LEU A 20 20.21 1.06 7.55
C LEU A 20 20.94 1.99 8.52
N SER A 21 20.95 3.30 8.28
CA SER A 21 21.60 4.26 9.18
C SER A 21 20.73 4.62 10.39
N GLN A 22 19.41 4.50 10.25
CA GLN A 22 18.44 4.91 11.28
C GLN A 22 17.94 3.77 12.17
N SER A 23 18.24 2.50 11.85
CA SER A 23 17.54 1.36 12.46
C SER A 23 18.45 0.16 12.70
N ASP A 24 18.23 -0.53 13.81
CA ASP A 24 18.95 -1.77 14.11
C ASP A 24 18.47 -2.94 13.22
N PRO A 25 19.34 -3.92 12.88
CA PRO A 25 18.95 -5.07 12.06
C PRO A 25 17.74 -5.84 12.62
N SER A 26 17.62 -5.91 13.95
CA SER A 26 16.51 -6.54 14.65
C SER A 26 15.17 -5.80 14.45
N GLU A 27 15.20 -4.48 14.35
CA GLU A 27 14.01 -3.65 14.12
C GLU A 27 13.57 -3.65 12.65
N ILE A 28 14.53 -3.80 11.73
CA ILE A 28 14.24 -3.89 10.30
C ILE A 28 13.49 -5.19 9.99
N PHE A 29 13.97 -6.33 10.52
CA PHE A 29 13.45 -7.67 10.22
C PHE A 29 12.53 -8.24 11.30
N GLY A 30 12.25 -7.50 12.36
CA GLY A 30 11.35 -7.90 13.44
C GLY A 30 9.92 -8.22 12.96
N LYS A 31 9.14 -8.89 13.83
CA LYS A 31 7.75 -9.29 13.51
C LYS A 31 6.86 -8.11 13.14
N GLU A 32 7.02 -6.99 13.83
CA GLU A 32 6.37 -5.69 13.57
C GLU A 32 7.40 -4.67 13.02
N GLY A 33 8.41 -5.15 12.31
CA GLY A 33 9.54 -4.34 11.87
C GLY A 33 9.22 -3.37 10.75
N ILE A 34 10.18 -2.51 10.43
CA ILE A 34 10.09 -1.46 9.40
C ILE A 34 9.65 -2.03 8.05
N PHE A 35 10.10 -3.24 7.70
CA PHE A 35 9.72 -3.86 6.44
C PHE A 35 8.22 -4.15 6.34
N GLN A 36 7.58 -4.53 7.46
CA GLN A 36 6.14 -4.77 7.49
C GLN A 36 5.36 -3.46 7.47
N ALA A 37 5.82 -2.45 8.19
CA ALA A 37 5.24 -1.10 8.12
C ALA A 37 5.34 -0.53 6.68
N PHE A 38 6.47 -0.72 6.01
CA PHE A 38 6.70 -0.30 4.63
C PHE A 38 5.75 -1.00 3.65
N LYS A 39 5.63 -2.33 3.75
CA LYS A 39 4.63 -3.08 2.96
C LYS A 39 3.21 -2.58 3.20
N LYS A 40 2.82 -2.36 4.47
CA LYS A 40 1.50 -1.81 4.84
C LYS A 40 1.26 -0.49 4.11
N GLN A 41 2.21 0.43 4.17
CA GLN A 41 2.07 1.73 3.52
C GLN A 41 1.94 1.64 2.00
N ILE A 42 2.72 0.78 1.34
CA ILE A 42 2.60 0.56 -0.11
C ILE A 42 1.20 0.07 -0.46
N VAL A 43 0.72 -0.96 0.24
CA VAL A 43 -0.59 -1.56 -0.05
C VAL A 43 -1.73 -0.59 0.19
N ASN A 44 -1.67 0.19 1.29
CA ASN A 44 -2.64 1.24 1.56
C ASN A 44 -2.66 2.29 0.44
N LYS A 45 -1.49 2.80 0.02
CA LYS A 45 -1.39 3.81 -1.05
C LYS A 45 -1.89 3.29 -2.40
N ILE A 46 -1.60 2.03 -2.74
CA ILE A 46 -2.14 1.41 -3.96
C ILE A 46 -3.67 1.36 -3.87
N SER A 47 -4.21 0.91 -2.74
CA SER A 47 -5.66 0.83 -2.52
C SER A 47 -6.35 2.21 -2.57
N GLU A 48 -5.69 3.25 -2.05
CA GLU A 48 -6.16 4.63 -2.15
C GLU A 48 -6.21 5.12 -3.61
N LYS A 49 -5.16 4.84 -4.40
CA LYS A 49 -5.12 5.19 -5.83
C LYS A 49 -6.15 4.43 -6.66
N GLU A 50 -6.36 3.15 -6.38
CA GLU A 50 -7.41 2.37 -7.04
C GLU A 50 -8.80 2.96 -6.74
N MET A 51 -9.04 3.41 -5.51
CA MET A 51 -10.27 4.13 -5.18
C MET A 51 -10.39 5.42 -5.97
N GLU A 52 -9.33 6.22 -6.06
CA GLU A 52 -9.32 7.48 -6.83
C GLU A 52 -9.70 7.25 -8.28
N SER A 53 -9.09 6.24 -8.91
CA SER A 53 -9.42 5.85 -10.27
C SER A 53 -10.88 5.39 -10.41
N HIS A 54 -11.41 4.66 -9.42
CA HIS A 54 -12.78 4.14 -9.48
C HIS A 54 -13.87 5.21 -9.26
N ILE A 55 -13.63 6.19 -8.39
CA ILE A 55 -14.63 7.24 -8.07
C ILE A 55 -14.39 8.55 -8.85
N GLY A 56 -13.21 8.71 -9.46
CA GLY A 56 -12.84 9.84 -10.30
C GLY A 56 -12.35 11.08 -9.54
N TYR A 57 -12.08 11.00 -8.23
CA TYR A 57 -11.60 12.15 -7.46
C TYR A 57 -10.73 11.77 -6.25
N GLU A 58 -9.79 12.67 -5.93
CA GLU A 58 -8.85 12.54 -4.81
C GLU A 58 -9.49 12.69 -3.43
N LYS A 59 -8.81 12.14 -2.42
CA LYS A 59 -9.20 12.35 -1.02
C LYS A 59 -9.17 13.86 -0.72
N HIS A 60 -10.25 14.37 -0.12
CA HIS A 60 -10.42 15.79 0.20
C HIS A 60 -10.50 16.77 -0.98
N SER A 61 -10.71 16.29 -2.22
CA SER A 61 -10.94 17.22 -3.34
C SER A 61 -12.16 18.11 -3.08
N GLN A 62 -12.03 19.41 -3.37
CA GLN A 62 -13.11 20.40 -3.29
C GLN A 62 -13.88 20.55 -4.61
N ASN A 63 -13.41 19.90 -5.67
CA ASN A 63 -14.03 19.92 -6.98
C ASN A 63 -15.48 19.41 -6.92
N GLU A 64 -16.31 19.87 -7.86
CA GLU A 64 -17.67 19.36 -8.03
C GLU A 64 -17.63 17.84 -8.26
N LYS A 65 -18.54 17.13 -7.59
CA LYS A 65 -18.56 15.65 -7.55
C LYS A 65 -19.85 15.17 -8.18
N ASP A 66 -19.74 14.71 -9.42
CA ASP A 66 -20.89 14.22 -10.21
C ASP A 66 -21.43 12.86 -9.75
N SER A 67 -20.78 12.22 -8.78
CA SER A 67 -21.10 10.87 -8.32
C SER A 67 -21.89 10.88 -7.01
N TYR A 68 -23.03 10.19 -6.99
CA TYR A 68 -23.81 9.89 -5.78
C TYR A 68 -22.98 9.14 -4.71
N ASN A 69 -21.98 8.39 -5.13
CA ASN A 69 -21.18 7.57 -4.24
C ASN A 69 -19.99 8.36 -3.66
N ARG A 70 -20.10 8.70 -2.38
CA ARG A 70 -19.04 9.39 -1.64
C ARG A 70 -18.17 8.40 -0.87
N ARG A 71 -16.86 8.64 -0.77
CA ARG A 71 -15.98 7.87 0.13
C ARG A 71 -16.61 7.78 1.52
N ASN A 72 -16.69 6.58 2.08
CA ASN A 72 -17.32 6.33 3.37
C ASN A 72 -16.37 5.57 4.31
N GLY A 73 -15.30 6.28 4.70
CA GLY A 73 -14.30 5.77 5.64
C GLY A 73 -13.40 4.68 5.08
N HIS A 74 -12.76 3.97 6.00
CA HIS A 74 -11.88 2.84 5.75
C HIS A 74 -12.37 1.64 6.56
N TYR A 75 -11.96 0.44 6.16
CA TYR A 75 -12.15 -0.76 6.97
C TYR A 75 -10.83 -1.52 7.08
N ASP A 76 -10.66 -2.21 8.20
CA ASP A 76 -9.48 -3.02 8.42
C ASP A 76 -9.57 -4.34 7.66
N LYS A 77 -8.49 -4.70 6.98
CA LYS A 77 -8.33 -6.00 6.34
C LYS A 77 -6.98 -6.60 6.75
N THR A 78 -6.99 -7.82 7.23
CA THR A 78 -5.76 -8.56 7.50
C THR A 78 -5.39 -9.41 6.29
N LEU A 79 -4.24 -9.12 5.69
CA LEU A 79 -3.61 -9.96 4.66
C LEU A 79 -2.65 -10.94 5.32
N ILE A 80 -2.48 -12.11 4.70
CA ILE A 80 -1.49 -13.10 5.11
C ILE A 80 -0.47 -13.20 3.97
N ASP A 81 0.80 -12.93 4.27
CA ASP A 81 1.86 -13.05 3.27
C ASP A 81 2.24 -14.53 3.03
N PRO A 82 2.98 -14.84 1.95
CA PRO A 82 3.42 -16.22 1.67
C PRO A 82 4.26 -16.86 2.79
N GLY A 83 4.89 -16.05 3.64
CA GLY A 83 5.62 -16.48 4.83
C GLY A 83 4.74 -16.63 6.09
N GLY A 84 3.41 -16.54 5.95
CA GLY A 84 2.44 -16.72 7.03
C GLY A 84 2.29 -15.51 7.96
N ARG A 85 2.92 -14.36 7.65
CA ARG A 85 2.85 -13.16 8.50
C ARG A 85 1.55 -12.40 8.23
N LYS A 86 0.90 -11.94 9.29
CA LYS A 86 -0.31 -11.12 9.21
C LYS A 86 0.07 -9.65 8.98
N LEU A 87 -0.64 -8.99 8.08
CA LEU A 87 -0.47 -7.58 7.75
C LEU A 87 -1.85 -6.90 7.83
N SER A 88 -2.05 -6.04 8.82
CA SER A 88 -3.29 -5.26 8.93
C SER A 88 -3.18 -4.00 8.06
N ILE A 89 -4.07 -3.86 7.09
CA ILE A 89 -4.14 -2.72 6.16
C ILE A 89 -5.48 -2.00 6.29
N GLU A 90 -5.49 -0.72 5.94
CA GLU A 90 -6.68 0.12 5.93
C GLU A 90 -7.14 0.29 4.49
N VAL A 91 -8.27 -0.35 4.15
CA VAL A 91 -8.79 -0.32 2.78
C VAL A 91 -9.91 0.71 2.72
N PRO A 92 -9.86 1.64 1.75
CA PRO A 92 -10.85 2.70 1.68
C PRO A 92 -12.18 2.13 1.16
N ARG A 93 -13.33 2.68 1.60
CA ARG A 93 -14.68 2.19 1.27
C ARG A 93 -15.53 3.17 0.45
N ARG A 94 -16.36 2.63 -0.46
CA ARG A 94 -17.45 3.33 -1.17
C ARG A 94 -18.81 2.77 -0.70
N PRO A 95 -19.90 3.57 -0.65
CA PRO A 95 -21.25 3.09 -0.36
C PRO A 95 -21.72 2.13 -1.45
N GLY A 96 -22.41 1.06 -1.02
CA GLY A 96 -23.05 0.08 -1.92
C GLY A 96 -22.24 -1.14 -2.33
N ARG A 97 -20.89 -1.12 -2.36
CA ARG A 97 -20.06 -2.32 -2.63
C ARG A 97 -18.69 -2.24 -1.94
N ARG A 98 -18.18 -3.38 -1.45
CA ARG A 98 -16.75 -3.51 -1.09
C ARG A 98 -15.96 -3.36 -2.39
N ILE A 99 -14.93 -2.53 -2.39
CA ILE A 99 -14.05 -2.40 -3.56
C ILE A 99 -13.36 -3.75 -3.68
N CYS A 100 -13.61 -4.44 -4.78
CA CYS A 100 -13.04 -5.75 -5.03
C CYS A 100 -11.54 -5.54 -5.20
N THR A 101 -10.72 -5.96 -4.24
CA THR A 101 -9.24 -5.85 -4.30
C THR A 101 -8.63 -6.85 -5.28
N THR A 102 -9.27 -7.07 -6.43
CA THR A 102 -8.84 -8.00 -7.47
C THR A 102 -9.13 -7.38 -8.82
N TYR A 103 -8.13 -6.68 -9.35
CA TYR A 103 -7.88 -6.57 -10.78
C TYR A 103 -6.37 -6.73 -11.01
N TYR A 104 -5.94 -7.98 -11.02
CA TYR A 104 -4.76 -8.43 -11.76
C TYR A 104 -5.14 -9.80 -12.34
N SER A 105 -5.37 -9.82 -13.66
CA SER A 105 -5.32 -11.02 -14.51
C SER A 105 -4.04 -10.94 -15.33
#